data_AF-A0A183H709-F1
#
_entry.id   AF-A0A183H709-F1
#
_cell.length_a   1.000
_cell.length_b   1.000
_cell.length_c   1.000
_cell.angle_alpha   90.00
_cell.angle_beta   90.00
_cell.angle_gamma   90.00
#
_symmetry.space_group_name_H-M   'P 1'
#
loop_
_entity.id
_entity.type
_entity.pdbx_description
1 polymer ?
#
loop_
_entity_poly.entity_id
_entity_poly.type
_entity_poly.pdbx_seq_one_letter_code
_entity_poly.pdbx_strand_id
1 'polypeptide(L)'
;MNTPTEEYDPPFFVEIRCKSIADYEQQQGRMPIRRQTCVHGMLRCVQNYKDQHFSRRRIGSHSWHPYTIPNVPSSCECMWPVDKYGHQEL
;
A
#
# COMPACT_ATOMS: atom_id res chain seq x y z
N MET A 1 14.46 3.12 6.90
CA MET A 1 15.52 3.11 5.87
C MET A 1 16.58 4.14 6.16
N ASN A 2 17.66 3.69 6.78
CA ASN A 2 19.03 4.16 6.61
C ASN A 2 19.86 2.89 6.45
N THR A 3 20.95 2.93 5.69
CA THR A 3 21.88 1.80 5.55
C THR A 3 23.24 2.20 6.10
N PRO A 4 24.19 1.26 6.27
CA PRO A 4 25.56 1.62 6.65
C PRO A 4 26.30 2.53 5.65
N THR A 5 25.74 2.79 4.47
CA THR A 5 26.37 3.58 3.40
C THR A 5 25.54 4.76 2.92
N GLU A 6 24.23 4.78 3.19
CA GLU A 6 23.28 5.78 2.70
C GLU A 6 22.32 6.26 3.79
N GLU A 7 22.07 7.56 3.78
CA GLU A 7 21.07 8.23 4.60
C GLU A 7 19.88 8.66 3.74
N TYR A 8 18.69 8.51 4.30
CA TYR A 8 17.43 8.89 3.69
C TYR A 8 16.66 9.86 4.58
N ASP A 9 15.95 10.79 3.96
CA ASP A 9 15.02 11.71 4.63
C ASP A 9 13.67 11.70 3.89
N PRO A 10 12.56 11.28 4.53
CA PRO A 10 12.50 10.75 5.90
C PRO A 10 13.24 9.41 6.07
N PRO A 11 13.72 9.08 7.29
CA PRO A 11 14.52 7.87 7.53
C PRO A 11 13.68 6.59 7.58
N PHE A 12 12.35 6.66 7.42
CA PHE A 12 11.45 5.52 7.28
C PHE A 12 10.16 5.95 6.59
N PHE A 13 9.42 4.97 6.09
CA PHE A 13 8.05 5.13 5.63
C PHE A 13 7.22 3.97 6.16
N VAL A 14 5.90 4.12 6.09
CA VAL A 14 4.96 3.11 6.55
C VAL A 14 4.19 2.57 5.35
N GLU A 15 4.15 1.25 5.22
CA GLU A 15 3.24 0.57 4.31
C GLU A 15 1.90 0.32 5.00
N ILE A 16 0.82 0.77 4.37
CA ILE A 16 -0.55 0.48 4.82
C ILE A 16 -1.17 -0.49 3.83
N ARG A 17 -1.24 -1.76 4.24
CA ARG A 17 -1.83 -2.83 3.44
C ARG A 17 -3.24 -3.15 3.91
N CYS A 18 -4.15 -3.34 2.97
CA CYS A 18 -5.48 -3.80 3.29
C CYS A 18 -5.36 -5.20 3.84
N LYS A 19 -5.92 -5.42 5.03
CA LYS A 19 -5.99 -6.77 5.58
C LYS A 19 -6.72 -7.62 4.54
N SER A 20 -6.23 -8.83 4.29
CA SER A 20 -7.05 -9.88 3.68
C SER A 20 -7.55 -10.76 4.81
N ILE A 21 -8.80 -11.22 4.75
CA ILE A 21 -9.26 -12.28 5.66
C ILE A 21 -8.35 -13.52 5.49
N ALA A 22 -7.82 -13.75 4.28
CA ALA A 22 -6.88 -14.83 4.00
C ALA A 22 -5.54 -14.71 4.74
N ASP A 23 -5.05 -13.49 5.02
CA ASP A 23 -3.78 -13.29 5.74
C ASP A 23 -3.95 -13.54 7.25
N TYR A 24 -5.14 -13.28 7.79
CA TYR A 24 -5.49 -13.63 9.17
C TYR A 24 -5.78 -15.13 9.32
N GLU A 25 -6.52 -15.71 8.38
CA GLU A 25 -6.93 -17.13 8.42
C GLU A 25 -5.86 -18.11 7.94
N GLN A 26 -4.81 -17.68 7.24
CA GLN A 26 -3.65 -18.54 6.94
C GLN A 26 -2.92 -19.03 8.20
N GLN A 27 -3.10 -18.36 9.34
CA GLN A 27 -2.63 -18.86 10.63
C GLN A 27 -3.51 -19.98 11.21
N GLN A 28 -4.71 -20.22 10.69
CA GLN A 28 -5.69 -21.17 11.26
C GLN A 28 -6.27 -22.22 10.29
N GLY A 29 -6.01 -22.13 8.98
CA GLY A 29 -6.42 -23.16 8.03
C GLY A 29 -7.04 -22.60 6.77
N ARG A 30 -6.78 -23.26 5.65
CA ARG A 30 -7.07 -22.83 4.26
C ARG A 30 -8.56 -22.51 4.04
N MET A 31 -8.94 -21.25 4.22
CA MET A 31 -10.20 -20.70 3.76
C MET A 31 -10.03 -20.01 2.40
N PRO A 32 -11.04 -20.05 1.52
CA PRO A 32 -10.96 -19.40 0.20
C PRO A 32 -10.75 -17.88 0.36
N ILE A 33 -9.91 -17.30 -0.50
CA ILE A 33 -9.56 -15.88 -0.49
C ILE A 33 -10.83 -15.04 -0.70
N ARG A 34 -11.44 -14.60 0.40
CA ARG A 34 -12.64 -13.76 0.37
C ARG A 34 -12.20 -12.30 0.34
N ARG A 35 -12.57 -11.59 -0.73
CA ARG A 35 -12.31 -10.13 -0.85
C ARG A 35 -12.93 -9.41 0.34
N GLN A 36 -12.15 -8.54 1.00
CA GLN A 36 -12.70 -7.73 2.07
C GLN A 36 -13.73 -6.74 1.53
N THR A 37 -14.80 -6.60 2.30
CA THR A 37 -15.90 -5.69 2.01
C THR A 37 -16.07 -4.73 3.18
N CYS A 38 -16.65 -3.59 2.89
CA CYS A 38 -17.02 -2.59 3.88
C CYS A 38 -18.43 -2.09 3.62
N VAL A 39 -18.99 -1.33 4.57
CA VAL A 39 -20.38 -0.87 4.52
C VAL A 39 -21.34 -2.06 4.33
N HIS A 40 -21.31 -2.99 5.29
CA HIS A 40 -22.16 -4.19 5.31
C HIS A 40 -22.11 -5.05 4.03
N GLY A 41 -20.96 -5.11 3.35
CA GLY A 41 -20.81 -5.91 2.14
C GLY A 41 -21.13 -5.19 0.83
N MET A 42 -21.55 -3.92 0.88
CA MET A 42 -21.95 -3.14 -0.29
C MET A 42 -20.73 -2.67 -1.11
N LEU A 43 -19.67 -2.23 -0.42
CA LEU A 43 -18.45 -1.71 -1.03
C LEU A 43 -17.29 -2.70 -0.87
N ARG A 44 -16.24 -2.51 -1.66
CA ARG A 44 -15.00 -3.29 -1.55
C ARG A 44 -13.88 -2.46 -0.95
N CYS A 45 -13.08 -3.10 -0.11
CA CYS A 45 -11.80 -2.54 0.30
C CYS A 45 -10.82 -2.66 -0.87
N VAL A 46 -10.30 -1.54 -1.34
CA VAL A 46 -9.35 -1.43 -2.45
C VAL A 46 -8.03 -0.90 -1.90
N GLN A 47 -6.93 -1.54 -2.28
CA GLN A 47 -5.57 -1.08 -1.96
C GLN A 47 -5.22 0.12 -2.83
N ASN A 48 -4.84 1.23 -2.20
CA ASN A 48 -4.30 2.38 -2.88
C ASN A 48 -2.76 2.34 -2.86
N TYR A 49 -2.14 2.68 -3.98
CA TYR A 49 -0.70 2.70 -4.18
C TYR A 49 -0.26 4.10 -4.56
N LYS A 50 0.86 4.57 -3.99
CA LYS A 50 1.44 5.89 -4.26
C LYS A 50 2.94 5.79 -4.37
N ASP A 51 3.53 6.72 -5.12
CA ASP A 51 4.98 6.89 -5.14
C ASP A 51 5.40 7.59 -3.85
N GLN A 52 6.41 7.04 -3.19
CA GLN A 52 6.98 7.62 -1.98
C GLN A 52 8.30 8.31 -2.31
N HIS A 53 8.36 9.61 -2.03
CA HIS A 53 9.52 10.44 -2.29
C HIS A 53 10.39 10.57 -1.03
N PHE A 54 11.70 10.56 -1.25
CA PHE A 54 12.75 10.70 -0.25
C PHE A 54 13.87 11.56 -0.82
N SER A 55 14.66 12.15 0.08
CA SER A 55 16.01 12.59 -0.22
C SER A 55 16.99 11.50 0.19
N ARG A 56 17.99 11.18 -0.65
CA ARG A 56 19.04 10.20 -0.37
C ARG A 56 20.42 10.82 -0.53
N ARG A 57 21.35 10.50 0.37
CA ARG A 57 22.78 10.81 0.23
C ARG A 57 23.66 9.66 0.70
N ARG A 58 24.91 9.62 0.25
CA ARG A 58 25.93 8.77 0.86
C ARG A 58 26.34 9.36 2.21
N ILE A 59 26.63 8.52 3.20
CA ILE A 59 27.14 8.99 4.50
C ILE A 59 28.42 9.79 4.29
N GLY A 60 28.50 10.97 4.93
CA GLY A 60 29.60 11.92 4.77
C GLY A 60 29.55 12.80 3.51
N SER A 61 28.57 12.59 2.62
CA SER A 61 28.33 13.50 1.50
C SER A 61 27.55 14.73 1.94
N HIS A 62 27.85 15.89 1.32
CA HIS A 62 27.09 17.12 1.53
C HIS A 62 25.87 17.26 0.61
N SER A 63 25.71 16.37 -0.39
CA SER A 63 24.70 16.51 -1.44
C SER A 63 23.58 15.48 -1.32
N TRP A 64 22.35 15.98 -1.19
CA TRP A 64 21.12 15.19 -1.25
C TRP A 64 20.62 15.05 -2.69
N HIS A 65 20.08 13.89 -3.01
CA HIS A 65 19.51 13.58 -4.32
C HIS A 65 18.09 13.05 -4.17
N PRO A 66 17.17 13.38 -5.09
CA PRO A 66 15.82 12.84 -5.04
C PRO A 66 15.85 11.32 -5.26
N TYR A 67 15.04 10.61 -4.50
CA TYR A 67 14.86 9.17 -4.60
C TYR A 67 13.36 8.85 -4.48
N THR A 68 12.87 7.97 -5.33
CA THR A 68 11.45 7.60 -5.35
C THR A 68 11.30 6.09 -5.31
N ILE A 69 10.48 5.60 -4.38
CA ILE A 69 10.04 4.22 -4.36
C ILE A 69 8.65 4.19 -5.01
N PRO A 70 8.49 3.53 -6.17
CA PRO A 70 7.22 3.53 -6.86
C PRO A 70 6.24 2.54 -6.23
N ASN A 71 4.94 2.79 -6.41
CA ASN A 71 3.85 1.84 -6.07
C ASN A 71 3.89 1.31 -4.62
N VAL A 72 4.12 2.18 -3.64
CA VAL A 72 4.07 1.85 -2.22
C VAL A 72 2.61 1.74 -1.76
N PRO A 73 2.19 0.64 -1.09
CA PRO A 73 0.86 0.53 -0.51
C PRO A 73 0.67 1.57 0.59
N SER A 74 -0.23 2.53 0.36
CA SER A 74 -0.31 3.76 1.15
C SER A 74 -1.62 3.93 1.91
N SER A 75 -2.71 3.33 1.45
CA SER A 75 -4.00 3.36 2.14
C SER A 75 -4.95 2.28 1.63
N CYS A 76 -6.08 2.14 2.33
CA CYS A 76 -7.20 1.32 1.93
C CYS A 76 -8.45 2.19 1.80
N GLU A 77 -9.16 2.03 0.70
CA GLU A 77 -10.34 2.82 0.40
C GLU A 77 -11.55 1.92 0.19
N CYS A 78 -12.72 2.42 0.58
CA CYS A 78 -13.99 1.76 0.38
C CYS A 78 -14.63 2.27 -0.90
N MET A 79 -14.52 1.48 -1.96
CA MET A 79 -14.96 1.88 -3.31
C MET A 79 -16.06 0.97 -3.84
N TRP A 80 -16.83 1.52 -4.78
CA TRP A 80 -17.84 0.78 -5.50
C TRP A 80 -17.21 -0.33 -6.35
N PRO A 81 -17.66 -1.59 -6.22
CA PRO A 81 -17.19 -2.65 -7.10
C PRO A 81 -17.59 -2.38 -8.55
N VAL A 82 -16.58 -2.14 -9.40
CA VAL A 82 -16.76 -1.84 -10.83
C VAL A 82 -17.53 -2.95 -11.54
N ASP A 83 -17.32 -4.21 -11.15
CA ASP A 83 -18.03 -5.37 -11.69
C ASP A 83 -19.53 -5.44 -11.32
N LYS A 84 -19.98 -4.66 -10.33
CA LYS A 84 -21.41 -4.57 -9.96
C LYS A 84 -22.06 -3.26 -10.36
N TYR A 85 -21.32 -2.15 -10.29
CA TYR A 85 -21.88 -0.81 -10.43
C TYR A 85 -21.11 0.08 -11.42
N GLY A 86 -20.04 -0.42 -12.03
CA GLY A 86 -19.19 0.33 -12.96
C GLY A 86 -19.57 0.19 -14.43
N HIS A 87 -20.53 -0.67 -14.77
CA HIS A 87 -21.17 -0.68 -16.08
C HIS A 87 -22.18 0.45 -16.15
N GLN A 88 -21.70 1.66 -16.40
CA GLN A 88 -22.56 2.72 -16.93
C GLN A 88 -22.66 2.46 -18.43
N GLU A 89 -23.76 1.83 -18.86
CA GLU A 89 -24.09 1.75 -20.28
C GLU A 89 -24.28 3.19 -20.79
N LEU A 90 -23.43 3.60 -21.73
CA LEU A 90 -23.54 4.82 -22.51
C LEU A 90 -24.24 4.51 -23.83
#